data_AF-A0A5C9D6J7-F1
#
_entry.id   AF-A0A5C9D6J7-F1
#
_cell.length_a   1.000
_cell.length_b   1.000
_cell.length_c   1.000
_cell.angle_alpha   90.00
_cell.angle_beta   90.00
_cell.angle_gamma   90.00
#
_symmetry.space_group_name_H-M   'P 1'
#
loop_
_entity.id
_entity.type
_entity.pdbx_description
1 polymer ?
#
loop_
_entity_poly.entity_id
_entity_poly.type
_entity_poly.pdbx_seq_one_letter_code
_entity_poly.pdbx_strand_id
1 'polypeptide(L)'
;MIVFQTFVWTYGVALFSGIKGGGAQIRKALFNPGNAAVLIGLGIWLLPFDLPSSITSSISILSTLTTPLSMIVVGATLAEVPVKGLLKGKELWIGTITRLAIIPLVFLGIMRLTGFESLPGRLAIFLASMPAAAQTVIFAERYKADVGLASRMVFVSTVLSALTIPVFAILLR
;
A
#
# COMPACT_ATOMS: atom_id res chain seq x y z
N MET A 1 10.06 -5.02 0.71
CA MET A 1 8.76 -5.25 1.38
C MET A 1 8.82 -5.04 2.89
N ILE A 2 9.84 -5.54 3.59
CA ILE A 2 10.03 -5.31 5.04
C ILE A 2 10.07 -3.81 5.38
N VAL A 3 10.94 -3.03 4.72
CA VAL A 3 11.06 -1.57 4.93
C VAL A 3 9.74 -0.83 4.69
N PHE A 4 9.00 -1.22 3.65
CA PHE A 4 7.69 -0.64 3.34
C PHE A 4 6.66 -0.97 4.43
N GLN A 5 6.56 -2.23 4.85
CA GLN A 5 5.64 -2.63 5.91
C GLN A 5 5.96 -1.95 7.23
N THR A 6 7.25 -1.87 7.61
CA THR A 6 7.65 -1.14 8.82
C THR A 6 7.31 0.34 8.73
N PHE A 7 7.48 0.97 7.56
CA PHE A 7 7.14 2.38 7.38
C PHE A 7 5.63 2.60 7.44
N VAL A 8 4.84 1.75 6.80
CA VAL A 8 3.38 1.81 6.78
C VAL A 8 2.79 1.59 8.18
N TRP A 9 3.28 0.58 8.91
CA TRP A 9 2.80 0.27 10.26
C TRP A 9 3.29 1.25 11.34
N THR A 10 4.32 2.04 11.05
CA THR A 10 4.84 3.06 11.97
C THR A 10 4.29 4.44 11.60
N TYR A 11 4.61 4.95 10.41
CA TYR A 11 4.22 6.28 9.93
C TYR A 11 2.77 6.33 9.46
N GLY A 12 2.31 5.32 8.72
CA GLY A 12 0.93 5.27 8.21
C GLY A 12 -0.10 5.18 9.34
N VAL A 13 0.14 4.30 10.32
CA VAL A 13 -0.71 4.20 11.52
C VAL A 13 -0.71 5.49 12.34
N ALA A 14 0.43 6.17 12.48
CA ALA A 14 0.49 7.45 13.16
C ALA A 14 -0.37 8.52 12.47
N LEU A 15 -0.40 8.53 11.13
CA LEU A 15 -1.23 9.43 10.33
C LEU A 15 -2.73 9.16 10.52
N PHE A 16 -3.15 7.89 10.47
CA PHE A 16 -4.57 7.50 10.58
C PHE A 16 -5.11 7.60 12.01
N SER A 17 -4.26 7.47 13.03
CA SER A 17 -4.72 7.49 14.43
C SER A 17 -5.05 8.91 14.94
N GLY A 18 -4.64 9.98 14.24
CA GLY A 18 -4.89 11.37 14.66
C GLY A 18 -4.22 11.79 15.98
N ILE A 19 -3.33 10.96 16.54
CA ILE A 19 -2.71 11.19 17.85
C ILE A 19 -1.44 12.03 17.67
N LYS A 20 -1.50 13.27 18.15
CA LYS A 20 -0.38 14.21 18.24
C LYS A 20 0.68 13.70 19.23
N GLY A 21 1.94 13.94 18.87
CA GLY A 21 3.15 13.28 19.36
C GLY A 21 3.33 13.12 20.88
N GLY A 22 3.86 11.96 21.26
CA GLY A 22 4.50 11.71 22.56
C GLY A 22 5.23 10.37 22.60
N GLY A 23 6.30 10.22 23.39
CA GLY A 23 7.18 9.03 23.43
C GLY A 23 6.51 7.67 23.68
N ALA A 24 5.26 7.65 24.16
CA ALA A 24 4.41 6.45 24.23
C ALA A 24 4.03 5.89 22.83
N GLN A 25 4.13 6.71 21.79
CA GLN A 25 3.79 6.43 20.40
C GLN A 25 4.85 5.59 19.68
N ILE A 26 6.12 5.72 20.04
CA ILE A 26 7.20 4.85 19.53
C ILE A 26 7.00 3.43 20.08
N ARG A 27 6.66 3.28 21.37
CA ARG A 27 6.33 1.98 21.96
C ARG A 27 5.09 1.34 21.34
N LYS A 28 3.99 2.09 21.14
CA LYS A 28 2.77 1.54 20.48
C LYS A 28 2.95 1.27 18.99
N ALA A 29 3.76 2.05 18.28
CA ALA A 29 4.07 1.81 16.88
C ALA A 29 5.00 0.60 16.69
N LEU A 30 5.96 0.38 17.60
CA LEU A 30 6.77 -0.85 17.64
C LEU A 30 5.95 -2.08 18.04
N PHE A 31 5.03 -1.95 19.01
CA PHE A 31 4.10 -3.01 19.44
C PHE A 31 2.81 -3.08 18.61
N ASN A 32 2.89 -2.80 17.31
CA ASN A 32 1.77 -3.05 16.42
C ASN A 32 1.86 -4.51 15.90
N PRO A 33 0.78 -5.31 15.92
CA PRO A 33 0.79 -6.69 15.40
C PRO A 33 1.44 -6.84 14.02
N GLY A 34 1.35 -5.84 13.15
CA GLY A 34 2.06 -5.83 11.86
C GLY A 34 3.58 -5.76 11.98
N ASN A 35 4.11 -4.88 12.83
CA ASN A 35 5.56 -4.79 13.09
C ASN A 35 6.08 -6.02 13.85
N ALA A 36 5.30 -6.55 14.79
CA ALA A 36 5.63 -7.80 15.48
C ALA A 36 5.73 -8.97 14.50
N ALA A 37 4.79 -9.11 13.56
CA ALA A 37 4.83 -10.14 12.53
C ALA A 37 6.06 -10.02 11.62
N VAL A 38 6.45 -8.79 11.24
CA VAL A 38 7.67 -8.55 10.44
C VAL A 38 8.93 -8.95 11.21
N LEU A 39 9.02 -8.59 12.50
CA LEU A 39 10.17 -8.94 13.35
C LEU A 39 10.27 -10.45 13.59
N ILE A 40 9.14 -11.12 13.85
CA ILE A 40 9.10 -12.58 14.00
C ILE A 40 9.49 -13.26 12.69
N GLY A 41 8.95 -12.82 11.55
CA GLY A 41 9.30 -13.36 10.24
C GLY A 41 10.78 -13.18 9.90
N LEU A 42 11.37 -12.03 10.23
CA LEU A 42 12.79 -11.78 10.07
C LEU A 42 13.64 -12.67 11.00
N GLY A 43 13.20 -12.85 12.24
CA GLY A 43 13.85 -13.77 13.19
C GLY A 43 13.88 -15.19 12.65
N ILE A 44 12.72 -15.71 12.22
CA ILE A 44 12.60 -17.05 11.63
C ILE A 44 13.47 -17.19 10.37
N TRP A 45 13.56 -16.17 9.52
CA TRP A 45 14.41 -16.18 8.32
C TRP A 45 15.91 -16.23 8.62
N LEU A 46 16.35 -15.67 9.77
CA LEU A 46 17.75 -15.72 10.20
C LEU A 46 18.13 -17.04 10.88
N LEU A 47 17.16 -17.86 11.29
CA LEU A 47 17.45 -19.17 11.83
C LEU A 47 17.88 -20.12 10.69
N PRO A 48 18.92 -20.95 10.90
CA PRO A 48 19.40 -21.92 9.91
C PRO A 48 18.50 -23.15 9.74
N PHE A 49 17.36 -23.19 10.43
CA PHE A 49 16.42 -24.31 10.38
C PHE A 49 15.25 -23.98 9.46
N ASP A 50 15.03 -24.82 8.46
CA ASP A 50 13.83 -24.75 7.62
C ASP A 50 12.58 -25.13 8.44
N LEU A 51 11.53 -24.33 8.34
CA LEU A 51 10.26 -24.69 8.96
C LEU A 51 9.71 -25.97 8.30
N PRO A 52 9.04 -26.84 9.10
CA PRO A 52 8.33 -27.99 8.57
C PRO A 52 7.40 -27.60 7.41
N SER A 53 7.40 -28.38 6.34
CA SER A 53 6.63 -28.12 5.12
C SER A 53 5.14 -27.89 5.35
N SER A 54 4.58 -28.49 6.41
CA SER A 54 3.19 -28.29 6.84
C SER A 54 2.92 -26.86 7.33
N ILE A 55 3.85 -26.25 8.05
CA ILE A 55 3.71 -24.88 8.57
C ILE A 55 3.87 -23.87 7.43
N THR A 56 4.91 -24.05 6.60
CA THR A 56 5.17 -23.17 5.46
C THR A 56 4.03 -23.19 4.46
N SER A 57 3.47 -24.37 4.15
CA SER A 57 2.31 -24.49 3.27
C SER A 57 1.07 -23.79 3.84
N SER A 58 0.80 -23.95 5.13
CA SER A 58 -0.34 -23.31 5.80
C SER A 58 -0.22 -21.79 5.78
N ILE A 59 0.96 -21.25 6.11
CA ILE A 59 1.25 -19.82 6.06
C ILE A 59 1.15 -19.30 4.62
N SER A 60 1.65 -20.05 3.64
CA SER A 60 1.58 -19.67 2.23
C SER A 60 0.13 -19.54 1.76
N ILE A 61 -0.73 -20.53 2.07
CA ILE A 61 -2.16 -20.50 1.72
C ILE A 61 -2.86 -19.30 2.36
N LEU A 62 -2.61 -19.05 3.65
CA LEU A 62 -3.18 -17.88 4.33
C LEU A 62 -2.70 -16.57 3.68
N SER A 63 -1.41 -16.47 3.38
CA SER A 63 -0.83 -15.26 2.78
C SER A 63 -1.42 -14.96 1.40
N THR A 64 -1.61 -15.97 0.54
CA THR A 64 -2.18 -15.77 -0.80
C THR A 64 -3.67 -15.44 -0.74
N LEU A 65 -4.39 -15.88 0.29
CA LEU A 65 -5.80 -15.54 0.52
C LEU A 65 -6.02 -14.13 1.09
N THR A 66 -5.04 -13.55 1.80
CA THR A 66 -5.21 -12.21 2.40
C THR A 66 -5.43 -11.10 1.36
N THR A 67 -4.76 -11.18 0.22
CA THR A 67 -4.89 -10.20 -0.87
C THR A 67 -6.31 -10.18 -1.47
N PRO A 68 -6.88 -11.30 -1.97
CA PRO A 68 -8.25 -11.31 -2.50
C PRO A 68 -9.29 -11.00 -1.43
N LEU A 69 -9.10 -11.45 -0.19
CA LEU A 69 -10.01 -11.12 0.91
C LEU A 69 -10.04 -9.60 1.18
N SER A 70 -8.87 -8.95 1.16
CA SER A 70 -8.77 -7.49 1.27
C SER A 70 -9.52 -6.79 0.13
N MET A 71 -9.44 -7.31 -1.11
CA MET A 71 -10.19 -6.76 -2.25
C MET A 71 -11.70 -6.91 -2.10
N ILE A 72 -12.17 -8.04 -1.55
CA ILE A 72 -13.60 -8.26 -1.27
C ILE A 72 -14.10 -7.23 -0.24
N VAL A 73 -13.33 -6.98 0.83
CA VAL A 73 -13.66 -5.96 1.84
C VAL A 73 -13.70 -4.55 1.22
N VAL A 74 -12.72 -4.21 0.38
CA VAL A 74 -12.73 -2.94 -0.37
C VAL A 74 -13.97 -2.83 -1.27
N GLY A 75 -14.37 -3.91 -1.94
CA GLY A 75 -15.59 -3.94 -2.76
C GLY A 75 -16.87 -3.78 -1.94
N ALA A 76 -16.95 -4.44 -0.78
CA ALA A 76 -18.10 -4.34 0.13
C ALA A 76 -18.26 -2.92 0.69
N THR A 77 -17.15 -2.30 1.15
CA THR A 77 -17.16 -0.90 1.62
C THR A 77 -17.46 0.11 0.52
N LEU A 78 -17.15 -0.22 -0.75
CA LEU A 78 -17.55 0.59 -1.89
C LEU A 78 -19.05 0.48 -2.20
N ALA A 79 -19.67 -0.68 -1.96
CA ALA A 79 -21.10 -0.88 -2.21
C ALA A 79 -22.00 0.00 -1.32
N GLU A 80 -21.50 0.41 -0.16
CA GLU A 80 -22.17 1.36 0.73
C GLU A 80 -22.11 2.82 0.23
N VAL A 81 -21.25 3.11 -0.75
CA VAL A 81 -21.11 4.44 -1.33
C VAL A 81 -22.14 4.66 -2.46
N PRO A 82 -22.92 5.75 -2.44
CA PRO A 82 -23.86 6.04 -3.52
C PRO A 82 -23.12 6.30 -4.85
N VAL A 83 -23.62 5.71 -5.94
CA VAL A 83 -23.02 5.78 -7.29
C VAL A 83 -22.76 7.22 -7.76
N LYS A 84 -23.68 8.14 -7.47
CA LYS A 84 -23.54 9.58 -7.81
C LYS A 84 -22.43 10.29 -7.03
N GLY A 85 -21.96 9.71 -5.93
CA GLY A 85 -20.88 10.21 -5.08
C GLY A 85 -19.52 9.56 -5.36
N LEU A 86 -19.45 8.51 -6.18
CA LEU A 86 -18.21 7.74 -6.39
C LEU A 86 -17.06 8.59 -6.96
N LEU A 87 -17.37 9.52 -7.87
CA LEU A 87 -16.39 10.39 -8.53
C LEU A 87 -16.39 11.83 -7.99
N LYS A 88 -17.22 12.13 -6.98
CA LYS A 88 -17.33 13.47 -6.38
C LYS A 88 -16.28 13.64 -5.28
N GLY A 89 -15.61 14.78 -5.30
CA GLY A 89 -14.65 15.21 -4.28
C GLY A 89 -13.34 15.64 -4.91
N LYS A 90 -12.86 16.85 -4.57
CA LYS A 90 -11.56 17.32 -5.04
C LYS A 90 -10.42 16.51 -4.40
N GLU A 91 -10.58 16.07 -3.15
CA GLU A 91 -9.56 15.26 -2.46
C GLU A 91 -9.31 13.92 -3.16
N LEU A 92 -10.37 13.28 -3.70
CA LEU A 92 -10.28 12.02 -4.44
C LEU A 92 -9.37 12.15 -5.67
N TRP A 93 -9.63 13.17 -6.50
CA TRP A 93 -8.87 13.41 -7.72
C TRP A 93 -7.46 13.90 -7.43
N ILE A 94 -7.29 14.81 -6.46
CA ILE A 94 -5.97 15.29 -6.05
C ILE A 94 -5.11 14.11 -5.58
N GLY A 95 -5.64 13.26 -4.70
CA GLY A 95 -4.87 12.13 -4.18
C GLY A 95 -4.61 11.05 -5.23
N THR A 96 -5.58 10.77 -6.12
CA THR A 96 -5.40 9.79 -7.21
C THR A 96 -4.36 10.26 -8.22
N ILE A 97 -4.45 11.52 -8.69
CA ILE A 97 -3.50 12.08 -9.67
C ILE A 97 -2.10 12.20 -9.05
N THR A 98 -2.01 12.64 -7.79
CA THR A 98 -0.72 12.72 -7.11
C THR A 98 -0.05 11.36 -7.06
N ARG A 99 -0.79 10.31 -6.71
CA ARG A 99 -0.25 8.96 -6.60
C ARG A 99 0.11 8.35 -7.95
N LEU A 100 -0.77 8.49 -8.95
CA LEU A 100 -0.67 7.77 -10.21
C LEU A 100 0.19 8.49 -11.26
N ALA A 101 0.31 9.82 -11.18
CA ALA A 101 1.07 10.62 -12.14
C ALA A 101 2.24 11.35 -11.49
N ILE A 102 1.99 12.13 -10.43
CA ILE A 102 3.02 13.04 -9.87
C ILE A 102 4.19 12.24 -9.28
N ILE A 103 3.93 11.24 -8.43
CA ILE A 103 4.99 10.42 -7.82
C ILE A 103 5.88 9.73 -8.89
N PRO A 104 5.35 8.98 -9.86
CA PRO A 104 6.19 8.34 -10.87
C PRO A 104 6.90 9.34 -11.79
N LEU A 105 6.28 10.49 -12.11
CA LEU A 105 6.93 11.56 -12.90
C LEU A 105 8.11 12.19 -12.16
N VAL A 106 7.97 12.43 -10.85
CA VAL A 106 9.06 12.96 -10.01
C VAL A 106 10.22 11.96 -9.98
N PHE A 107 9.94 10.67 -9.80
CA PHE A 107 10.97 9.63 -9.84
C PHE A 107 11.68 9.56 -11.20
N LEU A 108 10.92 9.68 -12.30
CA LEU A 108 11.48 9.72 -13.65
C LEU A 108 12.36 10.95 -13.87
N GLY A 109 11.96 12.12 -13.37
CA GLY A 109 12.77 13.34 -13.40
C GLY A 109 14.07 13.21 -12.62
N ILE A 110 14.03 12.65 -11.41
CA ILE A 110 15.21 12.40 -10.58
C ILE A 110 16.16 11.41 -11.28
N MET A 111 15.64 10.34 -11.87
CA MET A 111 16.45 9.36 -12.59
C MET A 111 17.12 9.96 -13.83
N ARG A 112 16.41 10.81 -14.59
CA ARG A 112 16.97 11.54 -15.74
C ARG A 112 18.07 12.51 -15.32
N LEU A 113 17.89 13.24 -14.21
CA LEU A 113 18.90 14.17 -13.69
C LEU A 113 20.14 13.49 -13.13
N THR A 114 19.99 12.29 -12.59
CA THR A 114 21.10 11.51 -12.00
C THR A 114 21.78 10.58 -13.00
N GLY A 115 21.26 10.46 -14.24
CA GLY A 115 21.77 9.55 -15.26
C GLY A 115 21.65 8.06 -14.89
N PHE A 116 20.83 7.74 -13.89
CA PHE A 116 20.79 6.41 -13.27
C PHE A 116 19.87 5.47 -14.06
N GLU A 117 20.26 5.06 -15.27
CA GLU A 117 19.47 4.18 -16.15
C GLU A 117 19.57 2.68 -15.80
N SER A 118 19.56 2.35 -14.52
CA SER A 118 19.64 0.97 -14.05
C SER A 118 18.27 0.28 -14.08
N LEU A 119 18.25 -1.05 -14.29
CA LEU A 119 17.05 -1.88 -14.21
C LEU A 119 16.28 -1.69 -12.87
N PRO A 120 16.94 -1.62 -11.70
CA PRO A 120 16.26 -1.34 -10.42
C PRO A 120 15.51 -0.01 -10.40
N GLY A 121 16.03 1.04 -11.03
CA GLY A 121 15.37 2.34 -11.08
C GLY A 121 14.11 2.31 -11.94
N ARG A 122 14.15 1.63 -13.10
CA ARG A 122 12.96 1.43 -13.95
C ARG A 122 11.87 0.63 -13.23
N LEU A 123 12.26 -0.39 -12.47
CA LEU A 123 11.34 -1.15 -11.62
C LEU A 123 10.75 -0.28 -10.50
N ALA A 124 11.52 0.62 -9.90
CA ALA A 124 11.02 1.53 -8.88
C ALA A 124 9.95 2.50 -9.44
N ILE A 125 10.16 3.07 -10.64
CA ILE A 125 9.15 3.89 -11.32
C ILE A 125 7.91 3.06 -11.61
N PHE A 126 8.08 1.84 -12.13
CA PHE A 126 6.96 0.94 -12.44
C PHE A 126 6.12 0.59 -11.20
N LEU A 127 6.78 0.31 -10.07
CA LEU A 127 6.11 0.07 -8.79
C LEU A 127 5.42 1.33 -8.25
N ALA A 128 5.97 2.51 -8.51
CA ALA A 128 5.35 3.77 -8.12
C ALA A 128 4.08 4.09 -8.93
N SER A 129 3.97 3.58 -10.15
CA SER A 129 2.78 3.69 -11.01
C SER A 129 1.63 2.76 -10.61
N MET A 130 1.82 1.90 -9.61
CA MET A 130 0.79 0.97 -9.13
C MET A 130 -0.37 1.70 -8.41
N PRO A 131 -1.59 1.13 -8.43
CA PRO A 131 -2.77 1.75 -7.83
C PRO A 131 -2.67 1.90 -6.30
N ALA A 132 -3.65 2.58 -5.71
CA ALA A 132 -3.68 2.76 -4.28
C ALA A 132 -3.81 1.42 -3.52
N ALA A 133 -3.02 1.26 -2.47
CA ALA A 133 -2.97 0.03 -1.68
C ALA A 133 -4.28 -0.17 -0.91
N ALA A 134 -4.94 -1.32 -1.08
CA ALA A 134 -6.16 -1.67 -0.34
C ALA A 134 -6.01 -1.63 1.19
N GLN A 135 -4.78 -1.76 1.70
CA GLN A 135 -4.48 -1.62 3.11
C GLN A 135 -4.92 -0.25 3.68
N THR A 136 -5.01 0.80 2.86
CA THR A 136 -5.50 2.11 3.30
C THR A 136 -6.97 2.07 3.69
N VAL A 137 -7.79 1.23 3.07
CA VAL A 137 -9.21 1.06 3.42
C VAL A 137 -9.33 0.32 4.74
N ILE A 138 -8.58 -0.77 4.89
CA ILE A 138 -8.53 -1.55 6.15
C ILE A 138 -8.07 -0.68 7.32
N PHE A 139 -7.08 0.20 7.10
CA PHE A 139 -6.67 1.15 8.12
C PHE A 139 -7.69 2.25 8.36
N ALA A 140 -8.31 2.80 7.31
CA ALA A 140 -9.37 3.79 7.50
C ALA A 140 -10.51 3.21 8.34
N GLU A 141 -10.90 1.96 8.09
CA GLU A 141 -11.92 1.24 8.84
C GLU A 141 -11.48 0.99 10.29
N ARG A 142 -10.26 0.47 10.49
CA ARG A 142 -9.70 0.19 11.82
C ARG A 142 -9.55 1.45 12.68
N TYR A 143 -9.16 2.57 12.07
CA TYR A 143 -8.90 3.83 12.78
C TYR A 143 -10.08 4.82 12.72
N LYS A 144 -11.27 4.39 12.26
CA LYS A 144 -12.48 5.22 12.11
C LYS A 144 -12.23 6.53 11.33
N ALA A 145 -11.36 6.46 10.32
CA ALA A 145 -11.18 7.53 9.35
C ALA A 145 -12.22 7.41 8.21
N ASP A 146 -12.08 8.23 7.16
CA ASP A 146 -13.02 8.23 6.04
C ASP A 146 -12.83 6.99 5.13
N VAL A 147 -13.52 5.90 5.50
CA VAL A 147 -13.53 4.63 4.74
C VAL A 147 -14.09 4.83 3.34
N GLY A 148 -15.08 5.71 3.17
CA GLY A 148 -15.72 5.99 1.90
C GLY A 148 -14.79 6.70 0.92
N LEU A 149 -13.97 7.64 1.39
CA LEU A 149 -12.94 8.27 0.57
C LEU A 149 -11.83 7.28 0.22
N ALA A 150 -11.39 6.47 1.19
CA ALA A 150 -10.34 5.48 0.98
C ALA A 150 -10.76 4.41 -0.04
N SER A 151 -11.97 3.87 0.05
CA SER A 151 -12.49 2.86 -0.88
C SER A 151 -12.66 3.41 -2.29
N ARG A 152 -13.20 4.63 -2.43
CA ARG A 152 -13.28 5.34 -3.73
C ARG A 152 -11.91 5.57 -4.34
N MET A 153 -10.92 5.99 -3.55
CA MET A 153 -9.56 6.23 -4.05
C MET A 153 -8.93 4.93 -4.56
N VAL A 154 -9.06 3.82 -3.83
CA VAL A 154 -8.56 2.51 -4.28
C VAL A 154 -9.28 2.07 -5.56
N PHE A 155 -10.60 2.20 -5.62
CA PHE A 155 -11.36 1.84 -6.82
C PHE A 155 -10.96 2.65 -8.05
N VAL A 156 -10.97 3.99 -7.94
CA VAL A 156 -10.65 4.89 -9.06
C VAL A 156 -9.21 4.68 -9.51
N SER A 157 -8.25 4.60 -8.59
CA SER A 157 -6.85 4.32 -8.96
C SER A 157 -6.67 2.94 -9.58
N THR A 158 -7.41 1.92 -9.14
CA THR A 158 -7.38 0.58 -9.75
C THR A 158 -7.90 0.61 -11.19
N VAL A 159 -9.04 1.26 -11.43
CA VAL A 159 -9.58 1.43 -12.79
C VAL A 159 -8.62 2.23 -13.68
N LEU A 160 -8.09 3.36 -13.18
CA LEU A 160 -7.13 4.16 -13.94
C LEU A 160 -5.82 3.40 -14.20
N SER A 161 -5.36 2.56 -13.27
CA SER A 161 -4.12 1.78 -13.43
C SER A 161 -4.16 0.84 -14.62
N ALA A 162 -5.34 0.36 -15.03
CA ALA A 162 -5.50 -0.45 -16.24
C ALA A 162 -5.02 0.30 -17.50
N LEU A 163 -5.12 1.63 -17.52
CA LEU A 163 -4.58 2.48 -18.58
C LEU A 163 -3.16 2.97 -18.26
N THR A 164 -2.87 3.28 -17.00
CA THR A 164 -1.58 3.87 -16.62
C THR A 164 -0.42 2.87 -16.68
N ILE A 165 -0.63 1.61 -16.31
CA ILE A 165 0.38 0.55 -16.37
C ILE A 165 0.90 0.34 -17.80
N PRO A 166 0.07 0.13 -18.85
CA PRO A 166 0.57 -0.02 -20.21
C PRO A 166 1.27 1.24 -20.74
N VAL A 167 0.80 2.44 -20.37
CA VAL A 167 1.45 3.71 -20.75
C VAL A 167 2.86 3.80 -20.17
N PHE A 168 3.04 3.52 -18.88
CA PHE A 168 4.36 3.52 -18.26
C PHE A 168 5.23 2.37 -18.77
N ALA A 169 4.66 1.21 -19.07
CA ALA A 169 5.39 0.10 -19.67
C ALA A 169 5.98 0.45 -21.05
N ILE A 170 5.27 1.24 -21.86
CA ILE A 170 5.78 1.75 -23.14
C ILE A 170 6.85 2.83 -22.91
N LEU A 171 6.63 3.74 -21.94
CA LEU A 171 7.54 4.85 -21.66
C LEU A 171 8.89 4.42 -21.05
N LEU A 172 8.89 3.32 -20.29
CA LEU A 172 10.07 2.75 -19.60
C LEU A 172 10.82 1.69 -20.43
N ARG A 173 10.29 1.33 -21.61
CA ARG A 173 10.90 0.38 -22.55
C ARG A 173 12.07 1.01 -23.28
#